data_AF-F8CM47-F1
#
_entry.id   AF-F8CM47-F1
#
_cell.length_a   1.000
_cell.length_b   1.000
_cell.length_c   1.000
_cell.angle_alpha   90.00
_cell.angle_beta   90.00
_cell.angle_gamma   90.00
#
_symmetry.space_group_name_H-M   'P 1'
#
loop_
_entity.id
_entity.type
_entity.pdbx_description
1 polymer ?
#
loop_
_entity_poly.entity_id
_entity_poly.type
_entity_poly.pdbx_seq_one_letter_code
_entity_poly.pdbx_strand_id
1 'polypeptide(L)'
;MAGAAALTLGTACEERDRGAQEQASGQSTVNDQVAQAQQRTESAFDSARQAQEQASEQQKQASSAQQELQDKQREYQEAQAKAHSAAQQAQQAQQGAQQQKQEAQQAQRQQSETLAQQNQQARQQSEQLRQQSQQPVAVAPPPQTQPQGAQTQQQGAQAQQGSEQQVVGEVLSASDQELLLSSQGEPQLRLQVSPETQVMVDGRQANVGDIEEGSQVRASYRTDAQSGEPQAVRIEATSQVQPTAPAAPESGESTPGSQPTQ
;
A
#
# COMPACT_ATOMS: atom_id res chain seq x y z
N MET A 1 15.32 -41.37 -21.97
CA MET A 1 16.57 -41.50 -22.75
C MET A 1 17.72 -41.07 -21.85
N ALA A 2 18.88 -41.72 -21.98
CA ALA A 2 20.08 -41.67 -21.12
C ALA A 2 19.92 -42.41 -19.77
N GLY A 3 20.80 -43.30 -19.33
CA GLY A 3 22.03 -43.84 -19.91
C GLY A 3 22.59 -44.90 -18.95
N ALA A 4 23.20 -45.96 -19.49
CA ALA A 4 23.78 -47.08 -18.78
C ALA A 4 25.21 -46.79 -18.26
N ALA A 5 25.64 -47.49 -17.20
CA ALA A 5 27.05 -47.83 -16.90
C ALA A 5 27.03 -49.00 -15.88
N ALA A 6 27.43 -50.23 -16.19
CA ALA A 6 28.74 -50.79 -16.59
C ALA A 6 29.49 -51.40 -15.38
N LEU A 7 29.66 -52.72 -15.45
CA LEU A 7 30.47 -53.61 -14.62
C LEU A 7 31.96 -53.23 -14.61
N THR A 8 32.69 -53.55 -13.53
CA THR A 8 34.09 -54.02 -13.62
C THR A 8 34.44 -55.02 -12.51
N LEU A 9 35.29 -55.97 -12.89
CA LEU A 9 35.74 -57.19 -12.21
C LEU A 9 37.04 -56.98 -11.42
N GLY A 10 37.27 -57.83 -10.42
CA GLY A 10 38.52 -58.59 -10.26
C GLY A 10 39.74 -57.93 -9.58
N THR A 11 40.28 -58.61 -8.56
CA THR A 11 41.73 -58.84 -8.28
C THR A 11 41.79 -59.76 -7.03
N ALA A 12 42.19 -61.02 -7.18
CA ALA A 12 43.55 -61.55 -7.23
C ALA A 12 43.97 -62.05 -5.83
N CYS A 13 44.00 -63.37 -5.68
CA CYS A 13 44.60 -64.10 -4.56
C CYS A 13 46.12 -63.90 -4.61
N GLU A 14 46.72 -63.42 -3.52
CA GLU A 14 48.17 -63.46 -3.34
C GLU A 14 48.51 -64.29 -2.09
N GLU A 15 49.16 -65.40 -2.37
CA GLU A 15 49.66 -66.45 -1.50
C GLU A 15 51.00 -66.00 -0.90
N ARG A 16 51.20 -66.07 0.43
CA ARG A 16 52.55 -66.06 1.00
C ARG A 16 52.66 -66.69 2.39
N ASP A 17 53.13 -67.93 2.36
CA ASP A 17 54.03 -68.59 3.30
C ASP A 17 54.81 -67.63 4.24
N ARG A 18 54.58 -67.75 5.56
CA ARG A 18 55.57 -67.46 6.60
C ARG A 18 55.28 -68.30 7.85
N GLY A 19 56.19 -69.22 8.10
CA GLY A 19 56.12 -70.21 9.16
C GLY A 19 56.38 -69.68 10.57
N ALA A 20 55.68 -70.32 11.51
CA ALA A 20 56.25 -70.97 12.70
C ALA A 20 57.24 -70.17 13.56
N GLN A 21 56.76 -69.12 14.25
CA GLN A 21 57.40 -68.67 15.50
C GLN A 21 56.46 -67.96 16.52
N GLU A 22 55.15 -68.22 16.53
CA GLU A 22 54.18 -67.46 17.37
C GLU A 22 53.10 -68.31 18.09
N GLN A 23 53.44 -69.52 18.56
CA GLN A 23 52.47 -70.38 19.26
C GLN A 23 52.17 -69.98 20.72
N ALA A 24 52.72 -68.87 21.24
CA ALA A 24 52.37 -68.33 22.55
C ALA A 24 51.60 -66.99 22.50
N SER A 25 51.53 -66.31 21.34
CA SER A 25 50.77 -65.07 21.12
C SER A 25 49.42 -65.29 20.42
N GLY A 26 49.20 -66.44 19.77
CA GLY A 26 47.99 -66.71 18.98
C GLY A 26 46.66 -66.82 19.76
N GLN A 27 46.69 -67.07 21.07
CA GLN A 27 45.47 -67.12 21.88
C GLN A 27 44.91 -65.73 22.22
N SER A 28 45.76 -64.71 22.33
CA SER A 28 45.32 -63.32 22.50
C SER A 28 44.71 -62.76 21.21
N THR A 29 45.30 -63.06 20.06
CA THR A 29 44.85 -62.56 18.75
C THR A 29 43.43 -63.01 18.37
N VAL A 30 43.02 -64.23 18.74
CA VAL A 30 41.67 -64.74 18.44
C VAL A 30 40.61 -64.02 19.28
N ASN A 31 40.89 -63.74 20.56
CA ASN A 31 39.95 -62.99 21.41
C ASN A 31 39.81 -61.54 20.94
N ASP A 32 40.91 -60.90 20.54
CA ASP A 32 40.87 -59.54 19.96
C ASP A 32 40.10 -59.51 18.63
N GLN A 33 40.24 -60.55 17.81
CA GLN A 33 39.53 -60.65 16.53
C GLN A 33 38.03 -60.85 16.72
N VAL A 34 37.60 -61.64 17.71
CA VAL A 34 36.17 -61.81 18.06
C VAL A 34 35.60 -60.51 18.61
N ALA A 35 36.32 -59.81 19.50
CA ALA A 35 35.89 -58.51 20.03
C ALA A 35 35.74 -57.46 18.91
N GLN A 36 36.69 -57.40 17.97
CA GLN A 36 36.60 -56.53 16.80
C GLN A 36 35.44 -56.92 15.88
N ALA A 37 35.17 -58.21 15.68
CA ALA A 37 34.04 -58.67 14.88
C ALA A 37 32.71 -58.24 15.51
N GLN A 38 32.56 -58.40 16.84
CA GLN A 38 31.37 -57.95 17.57
C GLN A 38 31.17 -56.44 17.44
N GLN A 39 32.22 -55.64 17.68
CA GLN A 39 32.16 -54.18 17.54
C GLN A 39 31.78 -53.75 16.11
N ARG A 40 32.30 -54.44 15.08
CA ARG A 40 31.92 -54.17 13.68
C ARG A 40 30.45 -54.48 13.43
N THR A 41 29.94 -55.59 13.98
CA THR A 41 28.53 -55.95 13.87
C THR A 41 27.62 -54.92 14.56
N GLU A 42 27.96 -54.48 15.77
CA GLU A 42 27.23 -53.42 16.47
C GLU A 42 27.19 -52.12 15.66
N SER A 43 28.36 -51.66 15.17
CA SER A 43 28.44 -50.45 14.35
C SER A 43 27.64 -50.55 13.03
N ALA A 44 27.57 -51.75 12.44
CA ALA A 44 26.79 -51.99 11.23
C ALA A 44 25.28 -51.93 11.51
N PHE A 45 24.83 -52.45 12.66
CA PHE A 45 23.43 -52.34 13.08
C PHE A 45 23.03 -50.90 13.38
N ASP A 46 23.86 -50.15 14.09
CA ASP A 46 23.61 -48.73 14.36
C ASP A 46 23.55 -47.92 13.07
N SER A 47 24.49 -48.16 12.15
CA SER A 47 24.49 -47.51 10.82
C SER A 47 23.25 -47.88 10.00
N ALA A 48 22.80 -49.14 10.03
CA ALA A 48 21.60 -49.57 9.32
C ALA A 48 20.33 -48.91 9.90
N ARG A 49 20.24 -48.79 11.22
CA ARG A 49 19.14 -48.09 11.89
C ARG A 49 19.11 -46.61 11.53
N GLN A 50 20.27 -45.94 11.57
CA GLN A 50 20.37 -44.54 11.17
C GLN A 50 19.99 -44.32 9.70
N ALA A 51 20.43 -45.21 8.80
CA ALA A 51 20.06 -45.14 7.39
C ALA A 51 18.54 -45.35 7.18
N GLN A 52 17.90 -46.24 7.95
CA GLN A 52 16.46 -46.44 7.91
C GLN A 52 15.70 -45.21 8.43
N GLU A 53 16.19 -44.58 9.50
CA GLU A 53 15.62 -43.34 10.04
C GLU A 53 15.71 -42.21 9.00
N GLN A 54 16.89 -42.00 8.40
CA GLN A 54 17.09 -41.00 7.35
C GLN A 54 16.22 -41.24 6.11
N ALA A 55 16.10 -42.49 5.66
CA ALA A 55 15.24 -42.83 4.53
C ALA A 55 13.76 -42.52 4.83
N SER A 56 13.31 -42.79 6.06
CA SER A 56 11.93 -42.51 6.51
C SER A 56 11.67 -41.01 6.61
N GLU A 57 12.64 -40.23 7.10
CA GLU A 57 12.57 -38.77 7.14
C GLU A 57 12.51 -38.18 5.74
N GLN A 58 13.34 -38.65 4.81
CA GLN A 58 13.31 -38.22 3.41
C GLN A 58 11.97 -38.55 2.73
N GLN A 59 11.41 -39.73 2.98
CA GLN A 59 10.09 -40.10 2.47
C GLN A 59 9.01 -39.16 3.01
N LYS A 60 9.05 -38.84 4.31
CA LYS A 60 8.11 -37.89 4.93
C LYS A 60 8.25 -36.51 4.32
N GLN A 61 9.48 -36.01 4.15
CA GLN A 61 9.75 -34.71 3.54
C GLN A 61 9.29 -34.64 2.09
N ALA A 62 9.47 -35.71 1.31
CA ALA A 62 8.97 -35.78 -0.06
C ALA A 62 7.44 -35.72 -0.10
N SER A 63 6.76 -36.41 0.81
CA SER A 63 5.28 -36.37 0.89
C SER A 63 4.75 -34.99 1.30
N SER A 64 5.39 -34.32 2.26
CA SER A 64 4.98 -32.96 2.66
C SER A 64 5.23 -31.95 1.54
N ALA A 65 6.34 -32.07 0.80
CA ALA A 65 6.60 -31.21 -0.35
C ALA A 65 5.55 -31.38 -1.46
N GLN A 66 5.06 -32.60 -1.70
CA GLN A 66 3.97 -32.83 -2.65
C GLN A 66 2.65 -32.20 -2.20
N GLN A 67 2.34 -32.32 -0.91
CA GLN A 67 1.14 -31.70 -0.34
C GLN A 67 1.21 -30.17 -0.44
N GLU A 68 2.36 -29.57 -0.09
CA GLU A 68 2.56 -28.12 -0.18
C GLU A 68 2.44 -27.61 -1.63
N LEU A 69 2.96 -28.35 -2.62
CA LEU A 69 2.77 -28.01 -4.03
C LEU A 69 1.30 -28.03 -4.46
N GLN A 70 0.51 -28.96 -3.93
CA GLN A 70 -0.92 -29.05 -4.23
C GLN A 70 -1.69 -27.89 -3.57
N ASP A 71 -1.37 -27.58 -2.31
CA ASP A 71 -1.96 -26.45 -1.58
C ASP A 71 -1.62 -25.12 -2.26
N LYS A 72 -0.36 -24.93 -2.67
CA LYS A 72 0.07 -23.74 -3.42
C LYS A 72 -0.63 -23.61 -4.77
N GLN A 73 -0.89 -24.70 -5.49
CA GLN A 73 -1.67 -24.66 -6.74
C GLN A 73 -3.12 -24.24 -6.50
N ARG A 74 -3.74 -24.70 -5.40
CA ARG A 74 -5.10 -24.30 -5.04
C ARG A 74 -5.15 -22.82 -4.65
N GLU A 75 -4.21 -22.38 -3.81
CA GLU A 75 -4.08 -20.98 -3.39
C GLU A 75 -3.89 -20.05 -4.60
N TYR A 76 -3.08 -20.45 -5.58
CA TYR A 76 -2.90 -19.68 -6.82
C TYR A 76 -4.18 -19.55 -7.65
N GLN A 77 -4.97 -20.62 -7.76
CA GLN A 77 -6.27 -20.57 -8.45
C GLN A 77 -7.28 -19.69 -7.72
N GLU A 78 -7.34 -19.78 -6.39
CA GLU A 78 -8.22 -18.93 -5.57
C GLU A 78 -7.82 -17.46 -5.68
N ALA A 79 -6.51 -17.16 -5.64
CA ALA A 79 -6.00 -15.81 -5.82
C ALA A 79 -6.39 -15.23 -7.19
N GLN A 80 -6.31 -16.02 -8.28
CA GLN A 80 -6.78 -15.59 -9.60
C GLN A 80 -8.29 -15.33 -9.63
N ALA A 81 -9.09 -16.22 -9.04
CA ALA A 81 -10.55 -16.04 -8.99
C ALA A 81 -10.92 -14.77 -8.21
N LYS A 82 -10.24 -14.51 -7.09
CA LYS A 82 -10.43 -13.30 -6.28
C LYS A 82 -10.00 -12.03 -7.01
N ALA A 83 -8.89 -12.08 -7.75
CA ALA A 83 -8.45 -10.95 -8.56
C ALA A 83 -9.47 -10.61 -9.66
N HIS A 84 -10.03 -11.64 -10.33
CA HIS A 84 -11.05 -11.44 -11.36
C HIS A 84 -12.36 -10.87 -10.78
N SER A 85 -12.82 -11.38 -9.63
CA SER A 85 -14.03 -10.86 -9.00
C SER A 85 -13.86 -9.41 -8.51
N ALA A 86 -12.69 -9.08 -7.94
CA ALA A 86 -12.37 -7.71 -7.55
C ALA A 86 -12.32 -6.76 -8.76
N ALA A 87 -11.74 -7.19 -9.88
CA ALA A 87 -11.74 -6.41 -11.12
C ALA A 87 -13.16 -6.15 -11.66
N GLN A 88 -14.03 -7.16 -11.61
CA GLN A 88 -15.43 -7.03 -12.03
C GLN A 88 -16.19 -6.05 -11.12
N GLN A 89 -15.99 -6.14 -9.81
CA GLN A 89 -16.61 -5.22 -8.85
C GLN A 89 -16.13 -3.78 -9.06
N ALA A 90 -14.83 -3.59 -9.29
CA ALA A 90 -14.27 -2.28 -9.61
C ALA A 90 -14.88 -1.69 -10.91
N GLN A 91 -15.06 -2.52 -11.94
CA GLN A 91 -15.69 -2.08 -13.19
C GLN A 91 -17.16 -1.65 -12.99
N GLN A 92 -17.91 -2.36 -12.15
CA GLN A 92 -19.28 -1.97 -11.79
C GLN A 92 -19.32 -0.66 -11.02
N ALA A 93 -18.42 -0.48 -10.05
CA ALA A 93 -18.31 0.77 -9.29
C ALA A 93 -17.97 1.96 -10.20
N GLN A 94 -17.08 1.78 -11.18
CA GLN A 94 -16.75 2.82 -12.16
C GLN A 94 -17.96 3.20 -13.02
N GLN A 95 -18.75 2.24 -13.48
CA GLN A 95 -19.97 2.53 -14.24
C GLN A 95 -21.01 3.29 -13.39
N GLY A 96 -21.18 2.90 -12.13
CA GLY A 96 -22.06 3.61 -11.19
C GLY A 96 -21.61 5.05 -10.94
N ALA A 97 -20.32 5.26 -10.68
CA ALA A 97 -19.74 6.59 -10.48
C ALA A 97 -19.90 7.50 -11.73
N GLN A 98 -19.78 6.94 -12.93
CA GLN A 98 -20.01 7.68 -14.18
C GLN A 98 -21.47 8.13 -14.33
N GLN A 99 -22.44 7.28 -13.99
CA GLN A 99 -23.86 7.64 -14.01
C GLN A 99 -24.17 8.73 -12.99
N GLN A 100 -23.69 8.58 -11.75
CA GLN A 100 -23.88 9.58 -10.70
C GLN A 100 -23.27 10.93 -11.08
N LYS A 101 -22.10 10.94 -11.73
CA LYS A 101 -21.48 12.16 -12.23
C LYS A 101 -22.32 12.85 -13.31
N GLN A 102 -22.93 12.08 -14.23
CA GLN A 102 -23.83 12.64 -15.25
C GLN A 102 -25.07 13.26 -14.63
N GLU A 103 -25.68 12.59 -13.64
CA GLU A 103 -26.86 13.10 -12.93
C GLU A 103 -26.55 14.38 -12.12
N ALA A 104 -25.44 14.38 -11.37
CA ALA A 104 -24.98 15.56 -10.64
C ALA A 104 -24.70 16.74 -11.58
N GLN A 105 -24.12 16.47 -12.76
CA GLN A 105 -23.85 17.51 -13.74
C GLN A 105 -25.13 18.08 -14.37
N GLN A 106 -26.16 17.25 -14.57
CA GLN A 106 -27.47 17.73 -15.02
C GLN A 106 -28.17 18.56 -13.94
N ALA A 107 -28.16 18.12 -12.69
CA ALA A 107 -28.71 18.88 -11.57
C ALA A 107 -28.01 20.25 -11.41
N GLN A 108 -26.68 20.29 -11.56
CA GLN A 108 -25.91 21.53 -11.51
C GLN A 108 -26.29 22.49 -12.65
N ARG A 109 -26.51 21.99 -13.87
CA ARG A 109 -26.99 22.82 -15.00
C ARG A 109 -28.36 23.42 -14.71
N GLN A 110 -29.31 22.62 -14.23
CA GLN A 110 -30.65 23.10 -13.90
C GLN A 110 -30.63 24.17 -12.80
N GLN A 111 -29.77 24.00 -11.79
CA GLN A 111 -29.60 25.01 -10.75
C GLN A 111 -29.01 26.31 -11.31
N SER A 112 -28.02 26.21 -12.21
CA SER A 112 -27.41 27.38 -12.86
C SER A 112 -28.38 28.14 -13.77
N GLU A 113 -29.23 27.43 -14.52
CA GLU A 113 -30.26 28.03 -15.37
C GLU A 113 -31.33 28.73 -14.51
N THR A 114 -31.75 28.11 -13.41
CA THR A 114 -32.71 28.69 -12.47
C THR A 114 -32.18 30.00 -11.88
N LEU A 115 -30.90 30.00 -11.46
CA LEU A 115 -30.26 31.19 -10.91
C LEU A 115 -30.11 32.30 -11.96
N ALA A 116 -29.77 31.93 -13.20
CA ALA A 116 -29.67 32.88 -14.31
C ALA A 116 -31.03 33.53 -14.64
N GLN A 117 -32.12 32.74 -14.63
CA GLN A 117 -33.48 33.24 -14.84
C GLN A 117 -33.91 34.22 -13.73
N GLN A 118 -33.64 33.88 -12.46
CA GLN A 118 -33.94 34.76 -11.32
C GLN A 118 -33.16 36.09 -11.42
N ASN A 119 -31.90 36.05 -11.82
CA ASN A 119 -31.07 37.24 -11.98
C ASN A 119 -31.56 38.14 -13.13
N GLN A 120 -31.99 37.55 -14.25
CA GLN A 120 -32.62 38.30 -15.34
C GLN A 120 -33.90 39.02 -14.87
N GLN A 121 -34.72 38.36 -14.06
CA GLN A 121 -35.96 38.95 -13.54
C GLN A 121 -35.67 40.10 -12.57
N ALA A 122 -34.67 39.94 -11.69
CA ALA A 122 -34.21 41.00 -10.79
C ALA A 122 -33.66 42.22 -11.57
N ARG A 123 -32.92 41.99 -12.66
CA ARG A 123 -32.42 43.05 -13.54
C ARG A 123 -33.56 43.85 -14.16
N GLN A 124 -34.56 43.19 -14.74
CA GLN A 124 -35.72 43.88 -15.33
C GLN A 124 -36.46 44.76 -14.32
N GLN A 125 -36.60 44.27 -13.08
CA GLN A 125 -37.24 45.05 -12.02
C GLN A 125 -36.41 46.29 -11.66
N SER A 126 -35.09 46.15 -11.53
CA SER A 126 -34.19 47.27 -11.26
C SER A 126 -34.15 48.32 -12.39
N GLU A 127 -34.26 47.90 -13.65
CA GLU A 127 -34.34 48.81 -14.80
C GLU A 127 -35.64 49.64 -14.80
N GLN A 128 -36.78 49.06 -14.39
CA GLN A 128 -38.03 49.82 -14.23
C GLN A 128 -37.93 50.88 -13.13
N LEU A 129 -37.35 50.54 -11.97
CA LEU A 129 -37.14 51.52 -10.91
C LEU A 129 -36.20 52.66 -11.34
N ARG A 130 -35.15 52.36 -12.13
CA ARG A 130 -34.23 53.37 -12.67
C ARG A 130 -34.87 54.32 -13.67
N GLN A 131 -35.86 53.87 -14.44
CA GLN A 131 -36.61 54.75 -15.34
C GLN A 131 -37.55 55.70 -14.57
N GLN A 132 -38.15 55.23 -13.48
CA GLN A 132 -39.02 56.08 -12.65
C GLN A 132 -38.25 57.16 -11.88
N SER A 133 -36.99 56.92 -11.52
CA SER A 133 -36.14 57.84 -10.75
C SER A 133 -35.32 58.81 -11.61
N GLN A 134 -35.39 58.74 -12.94
CA GLN A 134 -34.75 59.71 -13.86
C GLN A 134 -35.62 60.96 -14.10
N GLN A 135 -36.24 61.50 -13.04
CA GLN A 135 -36.74 62.88 -13.12
C GLN A 135 -35.53 63.83 -13.19
N PRO A 136 -35.49 64.78 -14.14
CA PRO A 136 -34.36 65.68 -14.32
C PRO A 136 -34.26 66.64 -13.13
N VAL A 137 -33.32 66.40 -12.22
CA VAL A 137 -32.88 67.42 -11.27
C VAL A 137 -31.96 68.40 -11.99
N ALA A 138 -32.40 69.64 -12.09
CA ALA A 138 -31.68 70.74 -12.70
C ALA A 138 -30.46 71.14 -11.84
N VAL A 139 -29.29 71.10 -12.50
CA VAL A 139 -28.09 71.94 -12.38
C VAL A 139 -27.77 72.57 -11.00
N ALA A 140 -26.74 72.04 -10.34
CA ALA A 140 -25.88 72.80 -9.44
C ALA A 140 -24.40 72.35 -9.60
N PRO A 141 -23.40 73.27 -9.54
CA PRO A 141 -22.02 73.00 -9.96
C PRO A 141 -21.18 72.22 -8.92
N PRO A 142 -20.06 71.62 -9.35
CA PRO A 142 -19.34 70.58 -8.60
C PRO A 142 -18.22 71.14 -7.69
N PRO A 143 -18.00 70.57 -6.49
CA PRO A 143 -16.70 70.64 -5.85
C PRO A 143 -15.78 69.57 -6.45
N GLN A 144 -14.69 70.06 -7.03
CA GLN A 144 -13.50 69.30 -7.40
C GLN A 144 -12.85 68.72 -6.14
N THR A 145 -12.69 67.41 -6.05
CA THR A 145 -11.65 66.79 -5.22
C THR A 145 -10.93 65.72 -6.02
N GLN A 146 -9.62 65.86 -5.98
CA GLN A 146 -8.60 65.24 -6.82
C GLN A 146 -8.41 63.74 -6.58
N PRO A 147 -7.75 63.04 -7.53
CA PRO A 147 -7.41 61.63 -7.47
C PRO A 147 -6.00 61.42 -6.89
N GLN A 148 -5.82 60.55 -5.90
CA GLN A 148 -4.49 60.02 -5.54
C GLN A 148 -4.54 58.84 -4.54
N GLY A 149 -3.76 57.79 -4.83
CA GLY A 149 -3.45 56.65 -3.95
C GLY A 149 -4.36 55.43 -4.19
N ALA A 150 -4.14 54.51 -5.14
CA ALA A 150 -2.93 53.73 -5.41
C ALA A 150 -2.40 53.00 -4.16
N GLN A 151 -2.83 51.75 -3.96
CA GLN A 151 -2.03 50.60 -3.55
C GLN A 151 -2.90 49.32 -3.55
N THR A 152 -2.95 48.64 -4.70
CA THR A 152 -2.45 47.26 -4.91
C THR A 152 -3.09 46.24 -3.97
N GLN A 153 -4.22 45.62 -4.36
CA GLN A 153 -4.21 44.34 -5.09
C GLN A 153 -3.13 43.37 -4.60
N GLN A 154 -3.35 42.77 -3.42
CA GLN A 154 -2.95 41.38 -3.16
C GLN A 154 -4.04 40.53 -3.85
N GLN A 155 -3.89 40.05 -5.09
CA GLN A 155 -2.93 39.03 -5.52
C GLN A 155 -2.77 37.91 -4.48
N GLY A 156 -3.91 37.32 -4.10
CA GLY A 156 -3.97 35.90 -3.80
C GLY A 156 -3.60 35.15 -5.09
N ALA A 157 -2.43 34.52 -5.08
CA ALA A 157 -1.81 33.85 -6.19
C ALA A 157 -2.72 32.79 -6.83
N GLN A 158 -3.35 33.14 -7.95
CA GLN A 158 -3.70 32.17 -8.98
C GLN A 158 -2.52 32.11 -9.95
N ALA A 159 -1.48 31.39 -9.53
CA ALA A 159 -0.46 30.91 -10.44
C ALA A 159 -1.14 29.90 -11.37
N GLN A 160 -1.51 30.36 -12.55
CA GLN A 160 -1.90 29.52 -13.66
C GLN A 160 -0.64 28.88 -14.23
N GLN A 161 -0.11 27.88 -13.51
CA GLN A 161 0.94 26.97 -13.96
C GLN A 161 0.51 25.56 -13.53
N GLY A 162 -0.04 24.79 -14.46
CA GLY A 162 -0.38 23.36 -14.34
C GLY A 162 -1.09 22.98 -13.03
N SER A 163 -2.43 23.06 -13.00
CA SER A 163 -3.33 22.75 -11.87
C SER A 163 -2.70 21.91 -10.75
N GLU A 164 -1.98 22.58 -9.84
CA GLU A 164 -1.40 21.96 -8.66
C GLU A 164 -2.56 21.60 -7.74
N GLN A 165 -2.67 20.31 -7.44
CA GLN A 165 -3.69 19.77 -6.56
C GLN A 165 -3.12 19.68 -5.14
N GLN A 166 -3.97 19.92 -4.15
CA GLN A 166 -3.58 19.85 -2.75
C GLN A 166 -4.30 18.68 -2.08
N VAL A 167 -3.56 17.92 -1.28
CA VAL A 167 -4.06 16.82 -0.46
C VAL A 167 -3.59 16.99 0.97
N VAL A 168 -4.45 16.60 1.91
CA VAL A 168 -4.11 16.50 3.33
C VAL A 168 -4.34 15.06 3.76
N GLY A 169 -3.35 14.43 4.37
CA GLY A 169 -3.42 13.03 4.75
C GLY A 169 -2.41 12.67 5.83
N GLU A 170 -2.41 11.40 6.19
CA GLU A 170 -1.47 10.78 7.12
C GLU A 170 -0.40 10.02 6.33
N VAL A 171 0.86 10.11 6.76
CA VAL A 171 1.98 9.42 6.10
C VAL A 171 1.96 7.94 6.47
N LEU A 172 1.85 7.07 5.47
CA LEU A 172 1.99 5.62 5.66
C LEU A 172 3.44 5.18 5.51
N SER A 173 4.15 5.75 4.54
CA SER A 173 5.59 5.56 4.38
C SER A 173 6.21 6.74 3.62
N ALA A 174 7.46 7.05 3.95
CA ALA A 174 8.23 8.13 3.35
C ALA A 174 9.61 7.64 2.94
N SER A 175 10.02 7.96 1.72
CA SER A 175 11.34 7.66 1.16
C SER A 175 11.82 8.83 0.32
N ASP A 176 13.11 8.85 -0.05
CA ASP A 176 13.69 9.95 -0.84
C ASP A 176 13.03 10.16 -2.21
N GLN A 177 12.35 9.14 -2.73
CA GLN A 177 11.74 9.13 -4.06
C GLN A 177 10.21 9.08 -4.01
N GLU A 178 9.63 8.57 -2.94
CA GLU A 178 8.19 8.27 -2.89
C GLU A 178 7.61 8.58 -1.52
N LEU A 179 6.42 9.17 -1.52
CA LEU A 179 5.62 9.44 -0.33
C LEU A 179 4.25 8.78 -0.48
N LEU A 180 3.89 7.91 0.45
CA LEU A 180 2.60 7.22 0.51
C LEU A 180 1.71 7.88 1.56
N LEU A 181 0.56 8.38 1.12
CA LEU A 181 -0.41 9.10 1.96
C LEU A 181 -1.72 8.33 2.06
N SER A 182 -2.31 8.35 3.26
CA SER A 182 -3.68 7.93 3.53
C SER A 182 -4.56 9.17 3.74
N SER A 183 -5.63 9.31 2.96
CA SER A 183 -6.67 10.33 3.16
C SER A 183 -7.94 9.65 3.65
N GLN A 184 -8.66 10.23 4.61
CA GLN A 184 -9.78 9.58 5.29
C GLN A 184 -10.89 9.19 4.29
N GLY A 185 -10.96 7.90 3.98
CA GLY A 185 -11.96 7.32 3.07
C GLY A 185 -11.57 7.33 1.59
N GLU A 186 -10.36 7.76 1.23
CA GLU A 186 -9.84 7.73 -0.13
C GLU A 186 -8.79 6.61 -0.29
N PRO A 187 -8.58 6.09 -1.52
CA PRO A 187 -7.49 5.16 -1.78
C PRO A 187 -6.14 5.81 -1.48
N GLN A 188 -5.17 4.99 -1.09
CA GLN A 188 -3.80 5.41 -0.83
C GLN A 188 -3.21 6.19 -2.02
N LEU A 189 -2.68 7.38 -1.75
CA LEU A 189 -2.07 8.24 -2.75
C LEU A 189 -0.54 8.10 -2.69
N ARG A 190 0.06 7.63 -3.79
CA ARG A 190 1.51 7.56 -3.97
C ARG A 190 1.98 8.79 -4.72
N LEU A 191 2.78 9.63 -4.09
CA LEU A 191 3.40 10.81 -4.70
C LEU A 191 4.86 10.54 -5.03
N GLN A 192 5.26 10.86 -6.27
CA GLN A 192 6.66 10.87 -6.68
C GLN A 192 7.36 12.14 -6.17
N VAL A 193 8.51 11.97 -5.53
CA VAL A 193 9.31 13.04 -4.96
C VAL A 193 10.53 13.24 -5.86
N SER A 194 10.77 14.48 -6.26
CA SER A 194 11.95 14.87 -7.05
C SER A 194 12.85 15.80 -6.24
N PRO A 195 14.12 15.98 -6.64
CA PRO A 195 15.05 16.89 -5.95
C PRO A 195 14.59 18.37 -5.91
N GLU A 196 13.63 18.74 -6.75
CA GLU A 196 12.99 20.06 -6.78
C GLU A 196 11.81 20.19 -5.81
N THR A 197 11.35 19.09 -5.20
CA THR A 197 10.24 19.11 -4.23
C THR A 197 10.66 19.88 -2.97
N GLN A 198 9.88 20.88 -2.59
CA GLN A 198 10.13 21.66 -1.37
C GLN A 198 9.50 20.96 -0.16
N VAL A 199 10.34 20.50 0.77
CA VAL A 199 9.89 19.76 1.96
C VAL A 199 10.12 20.60 3.23
N MET A 200 9.07 20.69 4.05
CA MET A 200 9.08 21.38 5.34
C MET A 200 8.51 20.47 6.42
N VAL A 201 9.20 20.36 7.55
CA VAL A 201 8.75 19.65 8.76
C VAL A 201 8.72 20.66 9.90
N ASP A 202 7.55 20.88 10.50
CA ASP A 202 7.33 21.90 11.56
C ASP A 202 7.86 23.29 11.17
N GLY A 203 7.70 23.68 9.91
CA GLY A 203 8.15 24.95 9.36
C GLY A 203 9.65 25.07 9.11
N ARG A 204 10.43 24.00 9.28
CA ARG A 204 11.86 23.93 8.95
C ARG A 204 12.07 23.13 7.67
N GLN A 205 13.02 23.55 6.83
CA GLN A 205 13.39 22.79 5.64
C GLN A 205 13.98 21.43 6.05
N ALA A 206 13.50 20.36 5.44
CA ALA A 206 13.89 18.98 5.74
C ALA A 206 13.90 18.14 4.45
N ASN A 207 14.17 16.83 4.55
CA ASN A 207 14.02 15.87 3.46
C ASN A 207 12.76 15.01 3.67
N VAL A 208 12.32 14.31 2.61
CA VAL A 208 11.16 13.41 2.74
C VAL A 208 11.44 12.26 3.71
N GLY A 209 12.67 11.73 3.73
CA GLY A 209 13.07 10.69 4.69
C GLY A 209 13.05 11.13 6.16
N ASP A 210 12.99 12.44 6.43
CA ASP A 210 12.89 12.98 7.80
C ASP A 210 11.41 13.05 8.29
N ILE A 211 10.44 12.73 7.43
CA ILE A 211 9.02 12.74 7.77
C ILE A 211 8.66 11.41 8.44
N GLU A 212 8.13 11.47 9.66
CA GLU A 212 7.73 10.28 10.41
C GLU A 212 6.40 9.71 9.90
N GLU A 213 6.32 8.38 9.85
CA GLU A 213 5.06 7.65 9.62
C GLU A 213 4.02 8.02 10.69
N GLY A 214 2.76 8.20 10.28
CA GLY A 214 1.69 8.70 11.14
C GLY A 214 1.62 10.22 11.27
N SER A 215 2.58 10.97 10.70
CA SER A 215 2.52 12.44 10.69
C SER A 215 1.42 12.94 9.76
N GLN A 216 0.79 14.05 10.15
CA GLN A 216 -0.13 14.74 9.25
C GLN A 216 0.65 15.59 8.25
N VAL A 217 0.33 15.42 6.97
CA VAL A 217 1.00 16.09 5.85
C VAL A 217 -0.01 16.81 4.98
N ARG A 218 0.36 18.02 4.59
CA ARG A 218 -0.26 18.80 3.53
C ARG A 218 0.68 18.79 2.33
N ALA A 219 0.31 18.10 1.27
CA ALA A 219 1.12 18.00 0.05
C ALA A 219 0.42 18.70 -1.12
N SER A 220 1.20 19.43 -1.92
CA SER A 220 0.81 19.94 -3.23
C SER A 220 1.51 19.12 -4.29
N TYR A 221 0.76 18.60 -5.26
CA TYR A 221 1.27 17.76 -6.33
C TYR A 221 0.69 18.18 -7.68
N ARG A 222 1.36 17.77 -8.75
CA ARG A 222 0.89 17.93 -10.13
C ARG A 222 0.87 16.57 -10.80
N THR A 223 -0.09 16.31 -11.67
CA THR A 223 -0.05 15.11 -12.50
C THR A 223 0.87 15.38 -13.67
N ASP A 224 1.94 14.58 -13.78
CA ASP A 224 2.81 14.65 -14.95
C ASP A 224 2.06 14.16 -16.19
N ALA A 225 2.07 14.95 -17.27
CA ALA A 225 1.27 14.66 -18.46
C ALA A 225 1.84 13.51 -19.30
N GLN A 226 3.11 13.13 -19.09
CA GLN A 226 3.76 12.05 -19.84
C GLN A 226 3.55 10.68 -19.19
N SER A 227 3.70 10.60 -17.87
CA SER A 227 3.56 9.37 -17.06
C SER A 227 2.16 9.17 -16.49
N GLY A 228 1.41 10.25 -16.27
CA GLY A 228 0.14 10.23 -15.53
C GLY A 228 0.32 10.06 -14.02
N GLU A 229 1.55 10.06 -13.51
CA GLU A 229 1.83 9.90 -12.08
C GLU A 229 1.79 11.26 -11.36
N PRO A 230 1.30 11.31 -10.10
CA PRO A 230 1.30 12.54 -9.32
C PRO A 230 2.70 12.82 -8.75
N GLN A 231 3.27 13.95 -9.12
CA GLN A 231 4.58 14.43 -8.67
C GLN A 231 4.42 15.52 -7.60
N ALA A 232 5.06 15.34 -6.45
CA ALA A 232 5.05 16.29 -5.36
C ALA A 232 5.85 17.56 -5.70
N VAL A 233 5.25 18.71 -5.45
CA VAL A 233 5.89 20.03 -5.61
C VAL A 233 6.27 20.60 -4.25
N ARG A 234 5.37 20.47 -3.27
CA ARG A 234 5.57 20.97 -1.91
C ARG A 234 4.98 20.00 -0.90
N ILE A 235 5.71 19.71 0.16
CA ILE A 235 5.30 18.82 1.24
C ILE A 235 5.50 19.57 2.56
N GLU A 236 4.42 19.73 3.33
CA GLU A 236 4.46 20.32 4.66
C GLU A 236 3.97 19.28 5.67
N ALA A 237 4.87 18.77 6.49
CA ALA A 237 4.57 17.82 7.56
C ALA A 237 4.52 18.52 8.93
N THR A 238 3.60 18.07 9.76
CA THR A 238 3.55 18.42 11.19
C THR A 238 3.66 17.14 12.00
N SER A 239 4.68 17.06 12.86
CA SER A 239 4.96 15.87 13.69
C SER A 239 3.93 15.65 14.82
N GLN A 240 2.84 16.41 14.84
CA GLN A 240 1.75 16.14 15.76
C GLN A 240 0.98 14.90 15.29
N VAL A 241 1.39 13.73 15.79
CA VAL A 241 0.50 12.60 15.98
C VAL A 241 -0.67 13.07 16.82
N GLN A 242 -1.74 13.53 16.18
CA GLN A 242 -2.96 13.86 16.88
C GLN A 242 -3.44 12.55 17.52
N PRO A 243 -3.46 12.44 18.86
CA PRO A 243 -4.01 11.26 19.49
C PRO A 243 -5.46 11.21 19.03
N THR A 244 -5.82 10.20 18.25
CA THR A 244 -7.19 9.80 18.07
C THR A 244 -7.72 9.48 19.46
N ALA A 245 -8.31 10.48 20.11
CA ALA A 245 -9.01 10.28 21.35
C ALA A 245 -10.05 9.19 21.08
N PRO A 246 -10.07 8.08 21.84
CA PRO A 246 -11.10 7.08 21.68
C PRO A 246 -12.45 7.77 21.82
N ALA A 247 -13.34 7.52 20.85
CA ALA A 247 -14.71 7.96 20.91
C ALA A 247 -15.26 7.64 22.30
N ALA A 248 -15.66 8.69 23.04
CA ALA A 248 -16.36 8.51 24.29
C ALA A 248 -17.58 7.62 24.01
N PRO A 249 -17.88 6.60 24.84
CA PRO A 249 -19.12 5.87 24.71
C PRO A 249 -20.27 6.87 24.88
N GLU A 250 -21.07 7.07 23.83
CA GLU A 250 -22.36 7.74 23.90
C GLU A 250 -23.22 7.01 24.94
N SER A 251 -23.14 7.51 26.16
CA SER A 251 -24.05 7.21 27.24
C SER A 251 -25.24 8.13 27.06
N GLY A 252 -26.38 7.57 26.61
CA GLY A 252 -27.64 8.27 26.44
C GLY A 252 -28.68 7.32 25.86
N GLU A 253 -29.25 6.45 26.67
CA GLU A 253 -30.59 6.68 27.25
C GLU A 253 -31.72 6.52 26.22
N SER A 254 -32.38 5.36 26.25
CA SER A 254 -33.82 5.25 25.98
C SER A 254 -34.33 3.93 26.56
N THR A 255 -34.81 4.03 27.80
CA THR A 255 -35.59 3.01 28.50
C THR A 255 -36.91 2.75 27.74
N PRO A 256 -37.29 1.50 27.44
CA PRO A 256 -38.60 1.21 26.87
C PRO A 256 -39.69 1.38 27.93
N GLY A 257 -40.57 2.36 27.71
CA GLY A 257 -41.76 2.61 28.51
C GLY A 257 -42.75 1.44 28.43
N SER A 258 -43.09 0.89 29.59
CA SER A 258 -44.13 -0.11 29.78
C SER A 258 -45.51 0.51 29.56
N GLN A 259 -46.34 -0.11 28.71
CA GLN A 259 -47.78 0.17 28.65
C GLN A 259 -48.50 -0.64 29.74
N PRO A 260 -49.39 -0.04 30.55
CA PRO A 260 -50.36 -0.78 31.33
C PRO A 260 -51.62 -1.03 30.49
N THR A 261 -52.02 -2.29 30.43
CA THR A 261 -53.34 -2.77 30.00
C THR A 261 -54.41 -2.35 31.00
N GLN A 262 -55.53 -1.85 30.50
CA GLN A 262 -56.84 -1.85 31.18
C GLN A 262 -57.87 -2.47 30.24
#